data_AF-A0A7E5WUJ4-F1
#
_entry.id   AF-A0A7E5WUJ4-F1
#
_cell.length_a   1.000
_cell.length_b   1.000
_cell.length_c   1.000
_cell.angle_alpha   90.00
_cell.angle_beta   90.00
_cell.angle_gamma   90.00
#
_symmetry.space_group_name_H-M   'P 1'
#
loop_
_entity.id
_entity.type
_entity.pdbx_description
1 polymer ?
#
loop_
_entity_poly.entity_id
_entity_poly.type
_entity_poly.pdbx_seq_one_letter_code
_entity_poly.pdbx_strand_id
1 'polypeptide(L)'
;MIAVNSRRLDASEETCDEVNMIEDQEPDNKSTMEEIDSCDIKNNVIEVVHTIKPLTAMEYLCGIFKFKLVNGEILSPNKIMKMVALLFIFVYYATFLISLKAPAMKNDTDNMLRLINAVPSMVTLIHYLVSVIKASFASNLKYQNIITTLAELDQMILSNNFGDYYGKLRSTTNKYVICLIITHIIHATIFMKTQTVYLMEMCNCHLYLFQKTELLGFCTLIAMVRSRLLVLNKYLSSFVQEQEKKNVKVFTVTERICATQDKLNFIGRPSEKNYKIRDLSTIYDTIGQVCDLVNDVFNFKLFFTVLSLFMYVIVTIWISLYYYRSSDYDSNNMINVALCSTSTILTLACISFACEQLLLERKKSKILINKVIMNYGLPKTMRVQAKAFMELVESWSLRIFIYDMFSVDITLMLKFISVSTTFLIVLIQIANLI
;
A
#
# COMPACT_ATOMS: atom_id res chain seq x y z
N MET A 1 6.30 25.62 -42.11
CA MET A 1 6.80 25.00 -43.35
C MET A 1 5.65 24.23 -43.95
N ILE A 2 5.28 24.61 -45.18
CA ILE A 2 4.01 24.35 -45.87
C ILE A 2 3.98 22.92 -46.42
N ALA A 3 2.83 22.24 -46.33
CA ALA A 3 2.34 21.34 -47.37
C ALA A 3 0.82 21.11 -47.22
N VAL A 4 0.08 21.81 -48.07
CA VAL A 4 -1.33 21.59 -48.44
C VAL A 4 -1.35 20.48 -49.49
N ASN A 5 -2.30 19.55 -49.42
CA ASN A 5 -2.93 19.08 -50.66
C ASN A 5 -4.37 18.62 -50.46
N SER A 6 -5.19 18.96 -51.45
CA SER A 6 -6.66 18.89 -51.49
C SER A 6 -7.12 18.23 -52.78
N ARG A 7 -8.41 17.84 -52.81
CA ARG A 7 -9.26 17.41 -53.96
C ARG A 7 -9.19 15.91 -54.30
N ARG A 8 -10.27 15.24 -54.74
CA ARG A 8 -11.50 15.70 -55.42
C ARG A 8 -12.62 14.64 -55.32
N LEU A 9 -13.86 15.11 -55.43
CA LEU A 9 -15.13 14.39 -55.63
C LEU A 9 -15.29 13.85 -57.08
N ASP A 10 -16.20 12.89 -57.24
CA ASP A 10 -17.26 12.71 -58.29
C ASP A 10 -17.58 11.18 -58.38
N ALA A 11 -18.76 10.60 -58.06
CA ALA A 11 -20.16 10.75 -58.48
C ALA A 11 -20.56 9.95 -59.75
N SER A 12 -21.39 8.89 -59.56
CA SER A 12 -22.46 8.33 -60.47
C SER A 12 -22.99 7.00 -59.86
N GLU A 13 -24.25 6.86 -59.41
CA GLU A 13 -25.45 6.36 -60.17
C GLU A 13 -25.15 5.10 -61.02
N GLU A 14 -25.87 3.96 -60.99
CA GLU A 14 -27.31 3.70 -60.84
C GLU A 14 -27.60 2.16 -60.61
N THR A 15 -28.64 1.88 -59.81
CA THR A 15 -29.73 0.86 -59.84
C THR A 15 -29.61 -0.68 -60.05
N CYS A 16 -30.47 -1.36 -59.26
CA CYS A 16 -31.24 -2.62 -59.44
C CYS A 16 -30.59 -4.01 -59.22
N ASP A 17 -30.93 -4.69 -58.12
CA ASP A 17 -31.97 -5.74 -58.10
C ASP A 17 -32.15 -6.39 -56.72
N GLU A 18 -33.41 -6.61 -56.35
CA GLU A 18 -33.86 -7.39 -55.19
C GLU A 18 -33.50 -8.88 -55.35
N VAL A 19 -32.85 -9.47 -54.34
CA VAL A 19 -33.10 -10.87 -53.94
C VAL A 19 -33.06 -10.97 -52.42
N ASN A 20 -34.23 -11.20 -51.83
CA ASN A 20 -34.39 -11.65 -50.46
C ASN A 20 -33.65 -12.99 -50.25
N MET A 21 -32.66 -13.01 -49.37
CA MET A 21 -32.38 -14.18 -48.54
C MET A 21 -32.42 -13.76 -47.09
N ILE A 22 -33.45 -14.24 -46.39
CA ILE A 22 -33.55 -14.25 -44.95
C ILE A 22 -32.48 -15.24 -44.47
N GLU A 23 -31.33 -14.71 -44.08
CA GLU A 23 -30.36 -15.44 -43.27
C GLU A 23 -30.67 -15.09 -41.82
N ASP A 24 -31.04 -16.11 -41.04
CA ASP A 24 -31.22 -16.02 -39.59
C ASP A 24 -29.91 -15.56 -38.94
N GLN A 25 -29.75 -14.25 -38.75
CA GLN A 25 -28.75 -13.70 -37.85
C GLN A 25 -29.21 -13.94 -36.41
N GLU A 26 -28.65 -14.99 -35.81
CA GLU A 26 -28.58 -15.14 -34.36
C GLU A 26 -28.05 -13.82 -33.77
N PRO A 27 -28.77 -13.15 -32.85
CA PRO A 27 -28.36 -11.84 -32.38
C PRO A 27 -27.01 -11.95 -31.65
N ASP A 28 -26.10 -11.07 -32.07
CA ASP A 28 -24.75 -10.78 -31.60
C ASP A 28 -24.70 -10.30 -30.12
N ASN A 29 -25.49 -10.93 -29.25
CA ASN A 29 -25.77 -10.49 -27.89
C ASN A 29 -24.67 -10.92 -26.90
N LYS A 30 -23.77 -11.80 -27.33
CA LYS A 30 -22.62 -12.27 -26.53
C LYS A 30 -21.44 -11.31 -26.60
N SER A 31 -21.19 -10.70 -27.77
CA SER A 31 -20.14 -9.71 -27.96
C SER A 31 -20.45 -8.40 -27.22
N THR A 32 -21.72 -7.99 -27.20
CA THR A 32 -22.15 -6.75 -26.53
C THR A 32 -22.03 -6.84 -25.00
N MET A 33 -22.28 -8.01 -24.40
CA MET A 33 -22.22 -8.19 -22.94
C MET A 33 -20.77 -8.29 -22.41
N GLU A 34 -19.87 -8.94 -23.16
CA GLU A 34 -18.44 -8.98 -22.84
C GLU A 34 -17.77 -7.59 -23.01
N GLU A 35 -18.21 -6.79 -23.98
CA GLU A 35 -17.74 -5.41 -24.15
C GLU A 35 -18.15 -4.49 -22.98
N ILE A 36 -19.39 -4.60 -22.48
CA ILE A 36 -19.87 -3.81 -21.34
C ILE A 36 -19.09 -4.13 -20.06
N ASP A 37 -18.90 -5.41 -19.75
CA ASP A 37 -18.13 -5.84 -18.57
C ASP A 37 -16.67 -5.38 -18.65
N SER A 38 -16.08 -5.38 -19.85
CA SER A 38 -14.71 -4.89 -20.07
C SER A 38 -14.56 -3.37 -19.86
N CYS A 39 -15.58 -2.59 -20.21
CA CYS A 39 -15.57 -1.14 -20.08
C CYS A 39 -15.67 -0.71 -18.60
N ASP A 40 -16.50 -1.41 -17.83
CA ASP A 40 -16.66 -1.17 -16.40
C ASP A 40 -15.40 -1.49 -15.59
N ILE A 41 -14.71 -2.58 -15.93
CA ILE A 41 -13.43 -2.93 -15.30
C ILE A 41 -12.38 -1.86 -15.59
N LYS A 42 -12.27 -1.38 -16.84
CA LYS A 42 -11.34 -0.30 -17.21
C LYS A 42 -11.62 1.00 -16.44
N ASN A 43 -12.88 1.36 -16.25
CA ASN A 43 -13.25 2.53 -15.46
C ASN A 43 -12.88 2.38 -13.98
N ASN A 44 -13.13 1.21 -13.38
CA ASN A 44 -12.73 0.94 -12.00
C ASN A 44 -11.21 0.95 -11.81
N VAL A 45 -10.46 0.42 -12.79
CA VAL A 45 -8.98 0.51 -12.80
C VAL A 45 -8.51 1.97 -12.76
N ILE A 46 -9.12 2.84 -13.57
CA ILE A 46 -8.79 4.27 -13.59
C ILE A 46 -9.04 4.89 -12.21
N GLU A 47 -10.19 4.61 -11.59
CA GLU A 47 -10.53 5.14 -10.27
C GLU A 47 -9.55 4.67 -9.18
N VAL A 48 -9.22 3.38 -9.15
CA VAL A 48 -8.22 2.83 -8.21
C VAL A 48 -6.87 3.51 -8.42
N VAL A 49 -6.38 3.62 -9.67
CA VAL A 49 -5.11 4.31 -9.96
C VAL A 49 -5.17 5.79 -9.56
N HIS A 50 -6.30 6.44 -9.75
CA HIS A 50 -6.48 7.85 -9.40
C HIS A 50 -6.38 8.10 -7.88
N THR A 51 -6.79 7.12 -7.06
CA THR A 51 -6.62 7.20 -5.61
C THR A 51 -5.15 7.15 -5.15
N ILE A 52 -4.27 6.43 -5.87
CA ILE A 52 -2.83 6.36 -5.59
C ILE A 52 -1.98 7.36 -6.39
N LYS A 53 -2.55 8.06 -7.38
CA LYS A 53 -1.85 9.03 -8.23
C LYS A 53 -0.87 10.00 -7.51
N PRO A 54 -1.22 10.67 -6.40
CA PRO A 54 -0.29 11.56 -5.71
C PRO A 54 0.98 10.84 -5.24
N LEU A 55 0.84 9.60 -4.76
CA LEU A 55 1.94 8.76 -4.33
C LEU A 55 2.76 8.29 -5.53
N THR A 56 2.11 7.82 -6.61
CA THR A 56 2.81 7.40 -7.84
C THR A 56 3.62 8.55 -8.45
N ALA A 57 3.11 9.78 -8.40
CA ALA A 57 3.87 10.95 -8.83
C ALA A 57 5.15 11.16 -7.99
N MET A 58 5.06 10.97 -6.67
CA MET A 58 6.21 11.06 -5.77
C MET A 58 7.23 9.93 -6.02
N GLU A 59 6.75 8.72 -6.30
CA GLU A 59 7.60 7.58 -6.68
C GLU A 59 8.35 7.83 -7.99
N TYR A 60 7.69 8.44 -8.97
CA TYR A 60 8.32 8.80 -10.25
C TYR A 60 9.40 9.87 -10.07
N LEU A 61 9.21 10.84 -9.17
CA LEU A 61 10.25 11.81 -8.81
C LEU A 61 11.49 11.14 -8.20
N CYS A 62 11.30 10.01 -7.51
CA CYS A 62 12.39 9.21 -6.94
C CYS A 62 13.01 8.21 -7.94
N GLY A 63 12.55 8.19 -9.20
CA GLY A 63 13.01 7.25 -10.22
C GLY A 63 12.42 5.84 -10.12
N ILE A 64 11.35 5.64 -9.36
CA ILE A 64 10.67 4.34 -9.23
C ILE A 64 9.50 4.28 -10.21
N PHE A 65 9.59 3.42 -11.23
CA PHE A 65 8.51 3.22 -12.18
C PHE A 65 7.91 1.82 -12.03
N LYS A 66 6.71 1.71 -11.46
CA LYS A 66 6.03 0.42 -11.24
C LYS A 66 5.14 -0.02 -12.40
N PHE A 67 4.45 0.94 -13.01
CA PHE A 67 3.51 0.72 -14.11
C PHE A 67 3.23 2.03 -14.83
N LYS A 68 2.55 1.96 -15.98
CA LYS A 68 2.05 3.10 -16.75
C LYS A 68 0.57 2.88 -17.05
N LEU A 69 -0.27 3.90 -16.83
CA LEU A 69 -1.67 3.87 -17.25
C LEU A 69 -1.80 4.42 -18.68
N VAL A 70 -2.35 3.63 -19.61
CA VAL A 70 -2.66 4.04 -20.99
C VAL A 70 -4.04 3.50 -21.35
N ASN A 71 -4.98 4.38 -21.72
CA ASN A 71 -6.34 4.00 -22.15
C ASN A 71 -7.09 3.07 -21.17
N GLY A 72 -6.93 3.30 -19.86
CA GLY A 72 -7.55 2.47 -18.82
C GLY A 72 -6.84 1.14 -18.52
N GLU A 73 -5.78 0.82 -19.26
CA GLU A 73 -4.99 -0.39 -19.06
C GLU A 73 -3.66 -0.08 -18.37
N ILE A 74 -3.25 -1.01 -17.50
CA ILE A 74 -2.01 -0.90 -16.74
C ILE A 74 -0.91 -1.65 -17.49
N LEU A 75 -0.02 -0.90 -18.13
CA LEU A 75 1.08 -1.43 -18.90
C LEU A 75 2.39 -1.38 -18.11
N SER A 76 3.34 -2.21 -18.54
CA SER A 76 4.68 -2.22 -17.95
C SER A 76 5.42 -0.91 -18.30
N PRO A 77 6.40 -0.49 -17.48
CA PRO A 77 7.22 0.68 -17.78
C PRO A 77 7.90 0.55 -19.15
N ASN A 78 7.88 1.63 -19.94
CA ASN A 78 8.52 1.64 -21.24
C ASN A 78 10.06 1.60 -21.11
N LYS A 79 10.76 1.33 -22.22
CA LYS A 79 12.24 1.30 -22.24
C LYS A 79 12.85 2.62 -21.75
N ILE A 80 12.22 3.76 -22.05
CA ILE A 80 12.70 5.09 -21.65
C ILE A 80 12.68 5.25 -20.12
N MET A 81 11.56 4.91 -19.45
CA MET A 81 11.43 4.96 -17.98
C MET A 81 12.45 4.04 -17.31
N LYS A 82 12.70 2.85 -17.87
CA LYS A 82 13.75 1.95 -17.39
C LYS A 82 15.15 2.56 -17.51
N MET A 83 15.45 3.22 -18.63
CA MET A 83 16.73 3.93 -18.81
C MET A 83 16.88 5.10 -17.84
N VAL A 84 15.80 5.85 -17.59
CA VAL A 84 15.79 6.93 -16.59
C VAL A 84 16.05 6.37 -15.19
N ALA A 85 15.42 5.26 -14.81
CA ALA A 85 15.68 4.59 -13.52
C ALA A 85 17.15 4.17 -13.36
N LEU A 86 17.75 3.60 -14.42
CA LEU A 86 19.18 3.26 -14.42
C LEU A 86 20.08 4.50 -14.30
N LEU A 87 19.69 5.62 -14.92
CA LEU A 87 20.40 6.88 -14.78
C LEU A 87 20.38 7.38 -13.32
N PHE A 88 19.23 7.34 -12.65
CA PHE A 88 19.13 7.68 -11.22
C PHE A 88 20.05 6.80 -10.37
N ILE A 89 20.02 5.49 -10.57
CA ILE A 89 20.93 4.54 -9.91
C ILE A 89 22.39 4.96 -10.09
N PHE A 90 22.80 5.24 -11.33
CA PHE A 90 24.18 5.62 -11.65
C PHE A 90 24.58 6.93 -10.96
N VAL A 91 23.71 7.94 -10.98
CA VAL A 91 23.96 9.24 -10.34
C VAL A 91 24.12 9.10 -8.83
N TYR A 92 23.24 8.36 -8.15
CA TYR A 92 23.35 8.13 -6.70
C TYR A 92 24.61 7.36 -6.36
N TYR A 93 24.91 6.29 -7.10
CA TYR A 93 26.11 5.48 -6.87
C TYR A 93 27.40 6.30 -7.08
N ALA A 94 27.48 7.07 -8.17
CA ALA A 94 28.63 7.93 -8.45
C ALA A 94 28.80 9.01 -7.38
N THR A 95 27.71 9.68 -6.97
CA THR A 95 27.77 10.72 -5.93
C THR A 95 28.20 10.15 -4.59
N PHE A 96 27.74 8.94 -4.25
CA PHE A 96 28.16 8.24 -3.04
C PHE A 96 29.66 7.88 -3.08
N LEU A 97 30.18 7.36 -4.20
CA LEU A 97 31.60 7.06 -4.36
C LEU A 97 32.49 8.30 -4.31
N ILE A 98 32.06 9.41 -4.91
CA ILE A 98 32.79 10.69 -4.85
C ILE A 98 32.84 11.17 -3.40
N SER A 99 31.72 11.07 -2.68
CA SER A 99 31.63 11.50 -1.27
C SER A 99 32.51 10.65 -0.35
N LEU A 100 32.69 9.37 -0.62
CA LEU A 100 33.62 8.50 0.11
C LEU A 100 35.10 8.85 -0.16
N LYS A 101 35.42 9.35 -1.35
CA LYS A 101 36.80 9.71 -1.76
C LYS A 101 37.20 11.14 -1.42
N ALA A 102 36.26 11.99 -1.00
CA ALA A 102 36.54 13.37 -0.64
C ALA A 102 37.61 13.41 0.47
N PRO A 103 38.64 14.28 0.36
CA PRO A 103 39.82 14.22 1.21
C PRO A 103 39.43 14.27 2.69
N ALA A 104 39.76 13.19 3.38
CA ALA A 104 39.69 13.04 4.82
C ALA A 104 40.45 14.17 5.52
N MET A 105 39.87 14.74 6.58
CA MET A 105 40.63 15.57 7.51
C MET A 105 41.74 14.73 8.16
N LYS A 106 42.83 15.39 8.59
CA LYS A 106 44.12 14.80 8.97
C LYS A 106 44.11 13.79 10.14
N ASN A 107 42.97 13.49 10.79
CA ASN A 107 42.89 12.64 11.98
C ASN A 107 42.21 11.29 11.68
N ASP A 108 42.85 10.18 12.09
CA ASP A 108 42.34 8.81 11.90
C ASP A 108 41.01 8.56 12.62
N THR A 109 40.78 9.21 13.77
CA THR A 109 39.54 9.09 14.56
C THR A 109 38.32 9.65 13.83
N ASP A 110 38.46 10.77 13.13
CA ASP A 110 37.38 11.41 12.37
C ASP A 110 36.99 10.58 11.14
N ASN A 111 37.95 9.85 10.57
CA ASN A 111 37.71 8.93 9.45
C ASN A 111 36.88 7.72 9.88
N MET A 112 37.15 7.17 11.06
CA MET A 112 36.37 6.07 11.62
C MET A 112 34.92 6.49 11.92
N LEU A 113 34.71 7.67 12.52
CA LEU A 113 33.37 8.20 12.78
C LEU A 113 32.58 8.45 11.49
N ARG A 114 33.22 9.00 10.46
CA ARG A 114 32.60 9.17 9.13
C ARG A 114 32.18 7.84 8.51
N LEU A 115 33.03 6.81 8.60
CA LEU A 115 32.72 5.49 8.05
C LEU A 115 31.52 4.86 8.78
N ILE A 116 31.47 4.95 10.12
CA ILE A 116 30.35 4.44 10.93
C ILE A 116 29.05 5.17 10.56
N ASN A 117 29.11 6.51 10.41
CA ASN A 117 27.95 7.32 10.03
C ASN A 117 27.44 7.03 8.61
N ALA A 118 28.32 6.55 7.72
CA ALA A 118 27.95 6.17 6.37
C ALA A 118 27.23 4.81 6.29
N VAL A 119 27.32 3.95 7.30
CA VAL A 119 26.74 2.59 7.28
C VAL A 119 25.22 2.60 7.04
N PRO A 120 24.39 3.39 7.76
CA PRO A 120 22.95 3.43 7.51
C PRO A 120 22.62 3.94 6.10
N SER A 121 23.38 4.92 5.60
CA SER A 121 23.26 5.42 4.23
C SER A 121 23.61 4.35 3.18
N MET A 122 24.64 3.53 3.41
CA MET A 122 24.98 2.40 2.55
C MET A 122 23.85 1.38 2.49
N VAL A 123 23.28 1.00 3.64
CA VAL A 123 22.15 0.06 3.70
C VAL A 123 20.94 0.64 2.95
N THR A 124 20.67 1.93 3.11
CA THR A 124 19.55 2.63 2.44
C THR A 124 19.80 2.74 0.93
N LEU A 125 21.05 2.98 0.50
CA LEU A 125 21.44 2.99 -0.90
C LEU A 125 21.26 1.61 -1.53
N ILE A 126 21.74 0.54 -0.87
CA ILE A 126 21.54 -0.84 -1.35
C ILE A 126 20.04 -1.14 -1.46
N HIS A 127 19.26 -0.75 -0.46
CA HIS A 127 17.80 -0.88 -0.50
C HIS A 127 17.20 -0.15 -1.71
N TYR A 128 17.58 1.11 -1.94
CA TYR A 128 17.16 1.90 -3.10
C TYR A 128 17.48 1.21 -4.42
N LEU A 129 18.72 0.77 -4.61
CA LEU A 129 19.18 0.11 -5.83
C LEU A 129 18.32 -1.13 -6.12
N VAL A 130 18.15 -2.00 -5.13
CA VAL A 130 17.37 -3.23 -5.32
C VAL A 130 15.89 -2.92 -5.56
N SER A 131 15.32 -1.94 -4.86
CA SER A 131 13.93 -1.52 -5.05
C SER A 131 13.67 -0.93 -6.44
N VAL A 132 14.55 -0.07 -6.96
CA VAL A 132 14.42 0.49 -8.31
C VAL A 132 14.55 -0.59 -9.37
N ILE A 133 15.51 -1.51 -9.22
CA ILE A 133 15.67 -2.66 -10.13
C ILE A 133 14.43 -3.55 -10.09
N LYS A 134 13.96 -3.93 -8.89
CA LYS A 134 12.78 -4.78 -8.75
C LYS A 134 11.53 -4.12 -9.31
N ALA A 135 11.28 -2.86 -8.98
CA ALA A 135 10.10 -2.14 -9.46
C ALA A 135 10.13 -2.00 -10.98
N SER A 136 11.26 -1.62 -11.57
CA SER A 136 11.36 -1.32 -13.01
C SER A 136 11.44 -2.57 -13.89
N PHE A 137 12.02 -3.68 -13.39
CA PHE A 137 12.33 -4.85 -14.22
C PHE A 137 11.58 -6.13 -13.83
N ALA A 138 11.39 -6.43 -12.54
CA ALA A 138 10.95 -7.74 -12.09
C ALA A 138 9.48 -7.80 -11.62
N SER A 139 9.03 -6.80 -10.86
CA SER A 139 7.76 -6.85 -10.12
C SER A 139 6.59 -6.17 -10.83
N ASN A 140 6.76 -5.69 -12.06
CA ASN A 140 5.74 -4.95 -12.82
C ASN A 140 4.41 -5.71 -12.91
N LEU A 141 4.46 -7.00 -13.25
CA LEU A 141 3.27 -7.84 -13.40
C LEU A 141 2.52 -8.00 -12.07
N LYS A 142 3.25 -8.15 -10.95
CA LYS A 142 2.62 -8.26 -9.63
C LYS A 142 1.92 -6.96 -9.23
N TYR A 143 2.51 -5.80 -9.52
CA TYR A 143 1.86 -4.51 -9.30
C TYR A 143 0.60 -4.33 -10.17
N GLN A 144 0.64 -4.78 -11.44
CA GLN A 144 -0.53 -4.78 -12.30
C GLN A 144 -1.65 -5.62 -11.70
N ASN A 145 -1.34 -6.87 -11.32
CA ASN A 145 -2.30 -7.80 -10.72
C ASN A 145 -2.93 -7.23 -9.44
N ILE A 146 -2.16 -6.56 -8.57
CA ILE A 146 -2.71 -5.91 -7.38
C ILE A 146 -3.81 -4.91 -7.76
N ILE A 147 -3.56 -4.04 -8.74
CA ILE A 147 -4.51 -2.99 -9.10
C ILE A 147 -5.71 -3.56 -9.87
N THR A 148 -5.50 -4.52 -10.78
CA THR A 148 -6.61 -5.16 -11.51
C THR A 148 -7.50 -5.95 -10.57
N THR A 149 -6.93 -6.75 -9.65
CA THR A 149 -7.71 -7.50 -8.67
C THR A 149 -8.42 -6.58 -7.67
N LEU A 150 -7.84 -5.41 -7.33
CA LEU A 150 -8.56 -4.38 -6.56
C LEU A 150 -9.76 -3.79 -7.32
N ALA A 151 -9.64 -3.58 -8.63
CA ALA A 151 -10.73 -3.08 -9.47
C ALA A 151 -11.85 -4.12 -9.64
N GLU A 152 -11.50 -5.39 -9.82
CA GLU A 152 -12.44 -6.52 -9.82
C GLU A 152 -13.18 -6.62 -8.47
N LEU A 153 -12.44 -6.49 -7.37
CA LEU A 153 -13.01 -6.48 -6.02
C LEU A 153 -14.00 -5.33 -5.81
N ASP A 154 -13.71 -4.15 -6.37
CA ASP A 154 -14.60 -2.99 -6.31
C ASP A 154 -15.92 -3.22 -7.08
N GLN A 155 -15.85 -3.93 -8.22
CA GLN A 155 -17.04 -4.38 -8.96
C GLN A 155 -17.88 -5.37 -8.13
N MET A 156 -17.24 -6.34 -7.46
CA MET A 156 -17.94 -7.31 -6.61
C MET A 156 -18.62 -6.67 -5.39
N ILE A 157 -17.98 -5.67 -4.79
CA ILE A 157 -18.49 -4.94 -3.62
C ILE A 157 -19.56 -3.91 -4.02
N LEU A 158 -19.77 -3.66 -5.32
CA LEU A 158 -20.59 -2.57 -5.84
C LEU A 158 -20.17 -1.23 -5.23
N SER A 159 -18.86 -0.96 -5.18
CA SER A 159 -18.28 0.20 -4.50
C SER A 159 -18.84 1.54 -5.02
N ASN A 160 -19.27 1.58 -6.28
CA ASN A 160 -19.94 2.74 -6.93
C ASN A 160 -21.25 3.15 -6.25
N ASN A 161 -21.87 2.28 -5.45
CA ASN A 161 -23.08 2.61 -4.69
C ASN A 161 -22.77 3.40 -3.39
N PHE A 162 -21.51 3.56 -3.00
CA PHE A 162 -21.10 4.27 -1.78
C PHE A 162 -20.63 5.71 -2.04
N GLY A 163 -21.45 6.55 -2.69
CA GLY A 163 -21.17 7.99 -2.84
C GLY A 163 -19.71 8.31 -3.21
N ASP A 164 -19.09 9.27 -2.51
CA ASP A 164 -17.69 9.70 -2.72
C ASP A 164 -16.64 8.76 -2.08
N TYR A 165 -16.73 7.45 -2.36
CA TYR A 165 -15.79 6.45 -1.83
C TYR A 165 -14.33 6.72 -2.25
N TYR A 166 -14.11 6.89 -3.55
CA TYR A 166 -12.79 7.12 -4.13
C TYR A 166 -12.23 8.50 -3.75
N GLY A 167 -13.05 9.56 -3.68
CA GLY A 167 -12.60 10.87 -3.24
C GLY A 167 -12.16 10.88 -1.77
N LYS A 168 -12.84 10.13 -0.90
CA LYS A 168 -12.39 9.96 0.50
C LYS A 168 -11.04 9.24 0.60
N LEU A 169 -10.84 8.16 -0.17
CA LEU A 169 -9.56 7.44 -0.21
C LEU A 169 -8.44 8.32 -0.76
N ARG A 170 -8.71 9.06 -1.84
CA ARG A 170 -7.77 9.99 -2.46
C ARG A 170 -7.41 11.14 -1.52
N SER A 171 -8.40 11.75 -0.85
CA SER A 171 -8.18 12.81 0.15
C SER A 171 -7.31 12.32 1.31
N THR A 172 -7.55 11.09 1.79
CA THR A 172 -6.73 10.47 2.83
C THR A 172 -5.29 10.25 2.37
N THR A 173 -5.10 9.75 1.14
CA THR A 173 -3.77 9.56 0.55
C THR A 173 -3.04 10.89 0.36
N ASN A 174 -3.72 11.92 -0.13
CA ASN A 174 -3.17 13.28 -0.25
C ASN A 174 -2.69 13.82 1.11
N LYS A 175 -3.49 13.66 2.18
CA LYS A 175 -3.09 14.08 3.52
C LYS A 175 -1.81 13.40 3.99
N TYR A 176 -1.67 12.10 3.75
CA TYR A 176 -0.46 11.38 4.12
C TYR A 176 0.77 11.80 3.30
N VAL A 177 0.61 12.00 1.98
CA VAL A 177 1.69 12.50 1.12
C VAL A 177 2.14 13.90 1.56
N ILE A 178 1.19 14.81 1.81
CA ILE A 178 1.50 16.17 2.30
C ILE A 178 2.21 16.12 3.66
N CYS A 179 1.72 15.30 4.59
CA CYS A 179 2.36 15.11 5.90
C CYS A 179 3.79 14.60 5.76
N LEU A 180 4.02 13.62 4.88
CA LEU A 180 5.35 13.09 4.60
C LEU A 180 6.27 14.17 4.02
N ILE A 181 5.82 14.96 3.04
CA ILE A 181 6.62 16.04 2.46
C ILE A 181 6.97 17.08 3.51
N ILE A 182 6.02 17.54 4.32
CA ILE A 182 6.25 18.55 5.37
C ILE A 182 7.26 18.03 6.40
N THR A 183 7.03 16.82 6.92
CA THR A 183 7.94 16.22 7.91
C THR A 183 9.34 16.01 7.32
N HIS A 184 9.43 15.61 6.05
CA HIS A 184 10.71 15.45 5.37
C HIS A 184 11.45 16.78 5.19
N ILE A 185 10.77 17.85 4.76
CA ILE A 185 11.37 19.19 4.62
C ILE A 185 11.87 19.69 5.98
N ILE A 186 11.10 19.52 7.05
CA ILE A 186 11.53 19.90 8.40
C ILE A 186 12.80 19.14 8.79
N HIS A 187 12.84 17.82 8.61
CA HIS A 187 14.03 17.02 8.87
C HIS A 187 15.23 17.46 8.01
N ALA A 188 15.02 17.69 6.72
CA ALA A 188 16.06 18.14 5.79
C ALA A 188 16.66 19.49 6.22
N THR A 189 15.83 20.47 6.58
CA THR A 189 16.30 21.79 6.98
C THR A 189 17.09 21.78 8.29
N ILE A 190 16.67 20.96 9.27
CA ILE A 190 17.40 20.79 10.54
C ILE A 190 18.76 20.15 10.25
N PHE A 191 18.77 19.10 9.44
CA PHE A 191 19.96 18.34 9.14
C PHE A 191 20.99 19.13 8.31
N MET A 192 20.53 19.93 7.35
CA MET A 192 21.40 20.78 6.51
C MET A 192 22.05 21.94 7.29
N LYS A 193 21.47 22.38 8.40
CA LYS A 193 22.08 23.43 9.25
C LYS A 193 23.29 22.91 10.03
N THR A 194 23.38 21.61 10.25
CA THR A 194 24.37 20.99 11.13
C THR A 194 25.66 20.60 10.41
N GLN A 195 25.66 20.48 9.08
CA GLN A 195 26.72 19.80 8.34
C GLN A 195 27.51 20.70 7.39
N THR A 196 28.78 20.34 7.16
CA THR A 196 29.72 21.06 6.28
C THR A 196 29.78 20.50 4.86
N VAL A 197 29.33 19.27 4.62
CA VAL A 197 29.39 18.59 3.31
C VAL A 197 27.99 18.41 2.71
N TYR A 198 27.55 19.39 1.92
CA TYR A 198 26.17 19.45 1.41
C TYR A 198 25.79 18.33 0.41
N LEU A 199 26.72 17.85 -0.42
CA LEU A 199 26.37 16.90 -1.51
C LEU A 199 25.95 15.52 -1.02
N MET A 200 26.70 14.93 -0.09
CA MET A 200 26.39 13.62 0.50
C MET A 200 25.06 13.67 1.25
N GLU A 201 24.82 14.77 1.96
CA GLU A 201 23.63 14.92 2.77
C GLU A 201 22.37 15.16 1.95
N MET A 202 22.46 15.87 0.83
CA MET A 202 21.36 15.95 -0.12
C MET A 202 21.00 14.58 -0.71
N CYS A 203 22.02 13.72 -0.95
CA CYS A 203 21.77 12.34 -1.38
C CYS A 203 21.10 11.52 -0.28
N ASN A 204 21.61 11.57 0.95
CA ASN A 204 21.01 10.90 2.10
C ASN A 204 19.56 11.33 2.31
N CYS A 205 19.31 12.64 2.25
CA CYS A 205 17.98 13.23 2.36
C CYS A 205 17.03 12.59 1.34
N HIS A 206 17.42 12.55 0.06
CA HIS A 206 16.61 11.91 -0.97
C HIS A 206 16.41 10.40 -0.75
N LEU A 207 17.45 9.67 -0.34
CA LEU A 207 17.36 8.24 -0.05
C LEU A 207 16.37 7.93 1.10
N TYR A 208 16.38 8.75 2.15
CA TYR A 208 15.40 8.62 3.24
C TYR A 208 13.98 9.02 2.81
N LEU A 209 13.82 10.03 1.94
CA LEU A 209 12.53 10.37 1.34
C LEU A 209 11.97 9.18 0.54
N PHE A 210 12.83 8.56 -0.28
CA PHE A 210 12.50 7.38 -1.05
C PHE A 210 11.99 6.24 -0.14
N GLN A 211 12.73 5.91 0.93
CA GLN A 211 12.35 4.82 1.82
C GLN A 211 10.99 5.10 2.48
N LYS A 212 10.76 6.34 2.96
CA LYS A 212 9.46 6.76 3.51
C LYS A 212 8.34 6.70 2.47
N THR A 213 8.64 7.00 1.21
CA THR A 213 7.68 6.91 0.09
C THR A 213 7.24 5.46 -0.14
N GLU A 214 8.18 4.52 -0.20
CA GLU A 214 7.85 3.10 -0.40
C GLU A 214 6.98 2.55 0.73
N LEU A 215 7.30 2.93 1.97
CA LEU A 215 6.51 2.56 3.14
C LEU A 215 5.11 3.18 3.12
N LEU A 216 5.00 4.44 2.72
CA LEU A 216 3.70 5.06 2.56
C LEU A 216 2.88 4.30 1.50
N GLY A 217 3.51 3.88 0.39
CA GLY A 217 2.84 3.07 -0.62
C GLY A 217 2.37 1.71 -0.12
N PHE A 218 3.18 1.03 0.69
CA PHE A 218 2.75 -0.18 1.39
C PHE A 218 1.53 0.10 2.29
N CYS A 219 1.63 1.09 3.18
CA CYS A 219 0.55 1.45 4.11
C CYS A 219 -0.74 1.85 3.38
N THR A 220 -0.64 2.57 2.26
CA THR A 220 -1.78 2.96 1.43
C THR A 220 -2.48 1.73 0.83
N LEU A 221 -1.73 0.74 0.33
CA LEU A 221 -2.32 -0.50 -0.18
C LEU A 221 -3.00 -1.31 0.93
N ILE A 222 -2.36 -1.43 2.10
CA ILE A 222 -3.00 -2.08 3.26
C ILE A 222 -4.27 -1.34 3.70
N ALA A 223 -4.26 0.00 3.68
CA ALA A 223 -5.44 0.81 3.98
C ALA A 223 -6.57 0.59 2.95
N MET A 224 -6.23 0.40 1.68
CA MET A 224 -7.18 0.06 0.62
C MET A 224 -7.83 -1.31 0.81
N VAL A 225 -7.04 -2.33 1.15
CA VAL A 225 -7.54 -3.68 1.47
C VAL A 225 -8.44 -3.61 2.71
N ARG A 226 -8.01 -2.91 3.76
CA ARG A 226 -8.80 -2.68 4.98
C ARG A 226 -10.12 -1.99 4.69
N SER A 227 -10.13 -0.96 3.84
CA SER A 227 -11.35 -0.22 3.49
C SER A 227 -12.42 -1.13 2.89
N ARG A 228 -12.01 -2.04 2.00
CA ARG A 228 -12.90 -3.03 1.36
C ARG A 228 -13.38 -4.10 2.33
N LEU A 229 -12.49 -4.57 3.20
CA LEU A 229 -12.86 -5.48 4.30
C LEU A 229 -13.88 -4.83 5.27
N LEU A 230 -13.76 -3.52 5.53
CA LEU A 230 -14.70 -2.77 6.34
C LEU A 230 -16.08 -2.71 5.69
N VAL A 231 -16.16 -2.58 4.36
CA VAL A 231 -17.44 -2.64 3.62
C VAL A 231 -18.07 -4.03 3.75
N LEU A 232 -17.29 -5.10 3.56
CA LEU A 232 -17.74 -6.47 3.79
C LEU A 232 -18.29 -6.66 5.21
N ASN A 233 -17.57 -6.16 6.21
CA ASN A 233 -17.98 -6.19 7.62
C ASN A 233 -19.29 -5.42 7.85
N LYS A 234 -19.53 -4.32 7.14
CA LYS A 234 -20.79 -3.59 7.20
C LYS A 234 -21.94 -4.42 6.67
N TYR A 235 -21.77 -5.11 5.53
CA TYR A 235 -22.82 -5.99 5.00
C TYR A 235 -23.20 -7.10 5.98
N LEU A 236 -22.20 -7.79 6.55
CA LEU A 236 -22.43 -8.82 7.56
C LEU A 236 -23.09 -8.26 8.82
N SER A 237 -22.61 -7.12 9.32
CA SER A 237 -23.14 -6.48 10.52
C SER A 237 -24.60 -6.06 10.35
N SER A 238 -24.95 -5.43 9.22
CA SER A 238 -26.32 -5.03 8.92
C SER A 238 -27.25 -6.24 8.88
N PHE A 239 -26.82 -7.33 8.23
CA PHE A 239 -27.60 -8.57 8.19
C PHE A 239 -27.82 -9.18 9.58
N VAL A 240 -26.76 -9.31 10.40
CA VAL A 240 -26.88 -9.85 11.76
C VAL A 240 -27.85 -9.01 12.60
N GLN A 241 -27.74 -7.68 12.55
CA GLN A 241 -28.64 -6.79 13.28
C GLN A 241 -30.10 -6.90 12.82
N GLU A 242 -30.36 -7.07 11.52
CA GLU A 242 -31.72 -7.29 11.01
C GLU A 242 -32.34 -8.59 11.53
N GLN A 243 -31.53 -9.66 11.69
CA GLN A 243 -32.01 -10.93 12.24
C GLN A 243 -32.25 -10.84 13.76
N GLU A 244 -31.34 -10.21 14.51
CA GLU A 244 -31.51 -10.01 15.95
C GLU A 244 -32.80 -9.22 16.24
N LYS A 245 -33.08 -8.15 15.47
CA LYS A 245 -34.33 -7.37 15.59
C LYS A 245 -35.59 -8.19 15.30
N LYS A 246 -35.55 -9.14 14.36
CA LYS A 246 -36.70 -10.02 14.06
C LYS A 246 -36.96 -11.05 15.16
N ASN A 247 -35.89 -11.59 15.76
CA ASN A 247 -36.01 -12.55 16.85
C ASN A 247 -36.60 -11.92 18.13
N VAL A 248 -36.39 -10.62 18.36
CA VAL A 248 -36.94 -9.89 19.53
C VAL A 248 -38.40 -9.45 19.32
N LYS A 249 -38.84 -9.21 18.08
CA LYS A 249 -40.18 -8.64 17.77
C LYS A 249 -41.34 -9.64 17.78
N VAL A 250 -41.16 -10.85 18.30
CA VAL A 250 -42.22 -11.88 18.31
C VAL A 250 -43.36 -11.56 19.30
N PHE A 251 -43.22 -10.54 20.17
CA PHE A 251 -44.27 -10.20 21.16
C PHE A 251 -44.68 -8.72 21.28
N THR A 252 -44.28 -7.84 20.36
CA THR A 252 -44.70 -6.42 20.41
C THR A 252 -45.16 -5.93 19.06
N VAL A 253 -46.48 -5.76 18.93
CA VAL A 253 -47.10 -4.94 17.89
C VAL A 253 -46.69 -3.50 18.18
N THR A 254 -45.71 -2.98 17.45
CA THR A 254 -45.34 -1.57 17.53
C THR A 254 -45.31 -1.00 16.12
N GLU A 255 -45.96 0.15 15.98
CA GLU A 255 -46.20 0.89 14.74
C GLU A 255 -44.95 1.07 13.88
N ARG A 256 -45.17 1.05 12.57
CA ARG A 256 -44.14 1.28 11.56
C ARG A 256 -43.66 2.72 11.62
N ILE A 257 -42.60 2.98 12.38
CA ILE A 257 -41.79 4.17 12.18
C ILE A 257 -40.87 3.91 10.98
N CYS A 258 -41.17 4.58 9.87
CA CYS A 258 -40.30 4.70 8.69
C CYS A 258 -39.00 5.40 9.08
N ALA A 259 -38.00 4.64 9.53
CA ALA A 259 -36.62 5.11 9.56
C ALA A 259 -36.00 4.82 8.19
N THR A 260 -35.91 5.86 7.37
CA THR A 260 -34.98 6.01 6.25
C THR A 260 -33.55 5.90 6.78
N GLN A 261 -33.09 4.68 7.02
CA GLN A 261 -31.66 4.37 7.01
C GLN A 261 -31.41 3.72 5.66
N ASP A 262 -30.46 4.26 4.89
CA ASP A 262 -29.95 3.66 3.65
C ASP A 262 -29.67 2.18 3.89
N LYS A 263 -30.63 1.33 3.51
CA LYS A 263 -30.58 -0.10 3.75
C LYS A 263 -29.62 -0.70 2.75
N LEU A 264 -28.35 -0.74 3.11
CA LEU A 264 -27.33 -1.60 2.52
C LEU A 264 -27.69 -3.07 2.77
N ASN A 265 -28.79 -3.55 2.17
CA ASN A 265 -29.27 -4.92 2.32
C ASN A 265 -28.75 -5.79 1.17
N PHE A 266 -27.41 -5.96 1.12
CA PHE A 266 -26.74 -6.76 0.09
C PHE A 266 -27.11 -8.25 0.19
N ILE A 267 -27.20 -8.78 1.42
CA ILE A 267 -27.55 -10.20 1.65
C ILE A 267 -29.04 -10.43 1.38
N GLY A 268 -29.91 -9.47 1.68
CA GLY A 268 -31.35 -9.61 1.49
C GLY A 268 -32.01 -10.51 2.54
N ARG A 269 -33.16 -11.09 2.18
CA ARG A 269 -33.96 -11.91 3.10
C ARG A 269 -33.38 -13.32 3.26
N PRO A 270 -33.44 -13.93 4.46
CA PRO A 270 -33.11 -15.34 4.63
C PRO A 270 -33.98 -16.22 3.74
N SER A 271 -33.36 -17.07 2.94
CA SER A 271 -34.01 -18.04 2.07
C SER A 271 -33.03 -19.18 1.76
N GLU A 272 -33.53 -20.38 1.49
CA GLU A 272 -32.68 -21.51 1.12
C GLU A 272 -31.92 -21.27 -0.19
N LYS A 273 -32.52 -20.47 -1.10
CA LYS A 273 -31.95 -20.08 -2.40
C LYS A 273 -31.02 -18.87 -2.32
N ASN A 274 -30.79 -18.33 -1.12
CA ASN A 274 -29.92 -17.17 -0.95
C ASN A 274 -28.45 -17.61 -0.88
N TYR A 275 -27.67 -17.23 -1.90
CA TYR A 275 -26.25 -17.53 -1.99
C TYR A 275 -25.34 -16.33 -1.68
N LYS A 276 -25.89 -15.23 -1.15
CA LYS A 276 -25.12 -13.99 -0.93
C LYS A 276 -24.03 -14.11 0.14
N ILE A 277 -24.14 -15.06 1.07
CA ILE A 277 -23.05 -15.34 2.03
C ILE A 277 -21.86 -15.97 1.29
N ARG A 278 -22.11 -16.83 0.29
CA ARG A 278 -21.07 -17.37 -0.59
C ARG A 278 -20.46 -16.29 -1.48
N ASP A 279 -21.26 -15.34 -1.96
CA ASP A 279 -20.72 -14.20 -2.72
C ASP A 279 -19.78 -13.37 -1.83
N LEU A 280 -20.15 -13.11 -0.57
CA LEU A 280 -19.27 -12.44 0.41
C LEU A 280 -18.01 -13.23 0.75
N SER A 281 -18.07 -14.57 0.79
CA SER A 281 -16.86 -15.37 0.97
C SER A 281 -15.93 -15.25 -0.22
N THR A 282 -16.46 -15.17 -1.44
CA THR A 282 -15.67 -14.95 -2.66
C THR A 282 -14.98 -13.59 -2.62
N ILE A 283 -15.69 -12.53 -2.22
CA ILE A 283 -15.11 -11.20 -2.00
C ILE A 283 -13.96 -11.26 -0.98
N TYR A 284 -14.14 -12.00 0.11
CA TYR A 284 -13.10 -12.17 1.12
C TYR A 284 -11.90 -12.97 0.61
N ASP A 285 -12.11 -13.98 -0.23
CA ASP A 285 -11.04 -14.73 -0.88
C ASP A 285 -10.18 -13.79 -1.75
N THR A 286 -10.81 -12.97 -2.58
CA THR A 286 -10.13 -11.95 -3.40
C THR A 286 -9.37 -10.94 -2.54
N ILE A 287 -9.92 -10.51 -1.39
CA ILE A 287 -9.20 -9.69 -0.40
C ILE A 287 -7.93 -10.40 0.10
N GLY A 288 -8.02 -11.71 0.37
CA GLY A 288 -6.90 -12.57 0.74
C GLY A 288 -5.81 -12.60 -0.32
N GLN A 289 -6.18 -12.83 -1.57
CA GLN A 289 -5.26 -12.86 -2.72
C GLN A 289 -4.55 -11.52 -2.92
N VAL A 290 -5.26 -10.38 -2.82
CA VAL A 290 -4.64 -9.05 -2.90
C VAL A 290 -3.64 -8.86 -1.76
N CYS A 291 -4.00 -9.26 -0.53
CA CYS A 291 -3.13 -9.15 0.63
C CYS A 291 -1.84 -9.98 0.45
N ASP A 292 -1.95 -11.18 -0.11
CA ASP A 292 -0.81 -12.04 -0.43
C ASP A 292 0.11 -11.43 -1.49
N LEU A 293 -0.46 -10.92 -2.59
CA LEU A 293 0.28 -10.20 -3.63
C LEU A 293 1.01 -8.96 -3.06
N VAL A 294 0.36 -8.20 -2.18
CA VAL A 294 0.98 -7.06 -1.49
C VAL A 294 2.14 -7.54 -0.62
N ASN A 295 1.95 -8.62 0.14
CA ASN A 295 3.01 -9.19 0.97
C ASN A 295 4.22 -9.60 0.12
N ASP A 296 4.02 -10.38 -0.94
CA ASP A 296 5.07 -10.85 -1.84
C ASP A 296 5.85 -9.69 -2.50
N VAL A 297 5.15 -8.65 -2.97
CA VAL A 297 5.78 -7.48 -3.58
C VAL A 297 6.61 -6.65 -2.60
N PHE A 298 6.14 -6.49 -1.36
CA PHE A 298 6.79 -5.64 -0.36
C PHE A 298 7.68 -6.40 0.62
N ASN A 299 7.68 -7.74 0.62
CA ASN A 299 8.41 -8.57 1.59
C ASN A 299 9.87 -8.13 1.76
N PHE A 300 10.60 -8.08 0.64
CA PHE A 300 11.99 -7.64 0.61
C PHE A 300 12.17 -6.19 1.07
N LYS A 301 11.26 -5.29 0.68
CA LYS A 301 11.34 -3.86 1.00
C LYS A 301 11.11 -3.62 2.49
N LEU A 302 10.16 -4.34 3.09
CA LEU A 302 9.90 -4.32 4.52
C LEU A 302 11.10 -4.85 5.31
N PHE A 303 11.70 -5.96 4.85
CA PHE A 303 12.93 -6.49 5.47
C PHE A 303 14.06 -5.46 5.47
N PHE A 304 14.42 -4.92 4.31
CA PHE A 304 15.50 -3.94 4.20
C PHE A 304 15.19 -2.65 4.95
N THR A 305 13.92 -2.26 5.03
CA THR A 305 13.53 -1.13 5.86
C THR A 305 13.79 -1.42 7.33
N VAL A 306 13.30 -2.54 7.87
CA VAL A 306 13.51 -2.89 9.29
C VAL A 306 15.01 -3.01 9.59
N LEU A 307 15.78 -3.64 8.70
CA LEU A 307 17.23 -3.74 8.82
C LEU A 307 17.91 -2.36 8.83
N SER A 308 17.52 -1.47 7.92
CA SER A 308 18.04 -0.11 7.85
C SER A 308 17.70 0.70 9.10
N LEU A 309 16.47 0.61 9.60
CA LEU A 309 16.05 1.29 10.84
C LEU A 309 16.84 0.75 12.04
N PHE A 310 17.09 -0.56 12.09
CA PHE A 310 17.87 -1.18 13.14
C PHE A 310 19.33 -0.70 13.15
N MET A 311 19.98 -0.72 12.00
CA MET A 311 21.35 -0.20 11.84
C MET A 311 21.42 1.29 12.20
N TYR A 312 20.40 2.07 11.80
CA TYR A 312 20.30 3.48 12.13
C TYR A 312 20.24 3.71 13.65
N VAL A 313 19.43 2.94 14.38
CA VAL A 313 19.32 3.07 15.85
C VAL A 313 20.64 2.73 16.54
N ILE A 314 21.32 1.65 16.14
CA ILE A 314 22.63 1.27 16.73
C ILE A 314 23.65 2.39 16.52
N VAL A 315 23.77 2.88 15.29
CA VAL A 315 24.70 3.96 14.95
C VAL A 315 24.35 5.24 15.72
N THR A 316 23.06 5.55 15.85
CA THR A 316 22.59 6.73 16.60
C THR A 316 22.94 6.63 18.10
N ILE A 317 22.77 5.46 18.71
CA ILE A 317 23.16 5.22 20.11
C ILE A 317 24.67 5.43 20.28
N TRP A 318 25.47 4.83 19.39
CA TRP A 318 26.92 4.97 19.40
C TRP A 318 27.36 6.43 19.31
N ILE A 319 26.82 7.17 18.33
CA ILE A 319 27.09 8.60 18.13
C ILE A 319 26.71 9.41 19.37
N SER A 320 25.55 9.11 19.97
CA SER A 320 25.09 9.80 21.19
C SER A 320 26.07 9.62 22.35
N LEU A 321 26.56 8.39 22.56
CA LEU A 321 27.54 8.09 23.61
C LEU A 321 28.88 8.76 23.33
N TYR A 322 29.32 8.79 22.08
CA TYR A 322 30.56 9.46 21.66
C TYR A 322 30.50 10.96 21.95
N TYR A 323 29.44 11.66 21.51
CA TYR A 323 29.29 13.10 21.76
C TYR A 323 29.08 13.43 23.23
N TYR A 324 28.41 12.56 24.00
CA TYR A 324 28.25 12.75 25.44
C TYR A 324 29.59 12.72 26.19
N ARG A 325 30.57 11.95 25.71
CA ARG A 325 31.90 11.82 26.31
C ARG A 325 32.94 12.82 25.77
N SER A 326 32.72 13.33 24.57
CA SER A 326 33.63 14.31 23.97
C SER A 326 33.60 15.63 24.77
N SER A 327 34.75 16.32 24.85
CA SER A 327 34.84 17.66 25.46
C SER A 327 34.05 18.71 24.66
N ASP A 328 33.78 18.43 23.39
CA ASP A 328 33.11 19.33 22.45
C ASP A 328 31.61 18.99 22.36
N TYR A 329 30.92 19.11 23.50
CA TYR A 329 29.48 18.87 23.58
C TYR A 329 28.72 19.94 22.77
N ASP A 330 28.09 19.53 21.68
CA ASP A 330 27.18 20.36 20.88
C ASP A 330 25.72 19.90 21.08
N SER A 331 24.94 20.73 21.77
CA SER A 331 23.53 20.47 22.04
C SER A 331 22.68 20.36 20.75
N ASN A 332 23.09 21.02 19.66
CA ASN A 332 22.37 20.94 18.39
C ASN A 332 22.47 19.54 17.77
N ASN A 333 23.63 18.91 17.86
CA ASN A 333 23.85 17.54 17.38
C ASN A 333 22.99 16.53 18.15
N MET A 334 22.86 16.70 19.47
CA MET A 334 22.00 15.86 20.30
C MET A 334 20.51 16.01 19.96
N ILE A 335 20.04 17.24 19.74
CA ILE A 335 18.65 17.48 19.31
C ILE A 335 18.39 16.83 17.94
N ASN A 336 19.32 16.95 16.99
CA ASN A 336 19.20 16.34 15.66
C ASN A 336 19.11 14.81 15.75
N VAL A 337 20.00 14.19 16.53
CA VAL A 337 20.00 12.75 16.82
C VAL A 337 18.67 12.30 17.46
N ALA A 338 18.17 13.05 18.44
CA ALA A 338 16.90 12.75 19.10
C ALA A 338 15.69 12.84 18.14
N LEU A 339 15.67 13.86 17.28
CA LEU A 339 14.61 14.02 16.27
C LEU A 339 14.65 12.89 15.23
N CYS A 340 15.84 12.53 14.73
CA CYS A 340 15.94 11.48 13.73
C CYS A 340 15.63 10.08 14.28
N SER A 341 16.06 9.78 15.52
CA SER A 341 15.68 8.52 16.18
C SER A 341 14.16 8.45 16.41
N THR A 342 13.53 9.55 16.84
CA THR A 342 12.06 9.63 16.97
C THR A 342 11.36 9.39 15.62
N SER A 343 11.84 10.00 14.54
CA SER A 343 11.32 9.80 13.17
C SER A 343 11.40 8.33 12.73
N THR A 344 12.51 7.67 13.08
CA THR A 344 12.79 6.27 12.77
C THR A 344 11.81 5.35 13.51
N ILE A 345 11.60 5.57 14.80
CA ILE A 345 10.64 4.81 15.62
C ILE A 345 9.21 5.03 15.13
N LEU A 346 8.83 6.28 14.82
CA LEU A 346 7.52 6.61 14.27
C LEU A 346 7.25 5.90 12.94
N THR A 347 8.28 5.80 12.09
CA THR A 347 8.18 5.09 10.81
C THR A 347 7.83 3.61 11.02
N LEU A 348 8.53 2.93 11.94
CA LEU A 348 8.21 1.54 12.31
C LEU A 348 6.80 1.42 12.90
N ALA A 349 6.43 2.34 13.80
CA ALA A 349 5.12 2.38 14.43
C ALA A 349 3.98 2.53 13.40
N CYS A 350 4.16 3.38 12.37
CA CYS A 350 3.18 3.55 11.31
C CYS A 350 2.91 2.26 10.54
N ILE A 351 3.96 1.51 10.17
CA ILE A 351 3.83 0.23 9.45
C ILE A 351 3.11 -0.80 10.33
N SER A 352 3.58 -1.00 11.57
CA SER A 352 2.98 -1.92 12.52
C SER A 352 1.51 -1.60 12.81
N PHE A 353 1.19 -0.31 12.95
CA PHE A 353 -0.17 0.14 13.20
C PHE A 353 -1.09 -0.09 12.00
N ALA A 354 -0.64 0.21 10.78
CA ALA A 354 -1.43 -0.03 9.56
C ALA A 354 -1.82 -1.52 9.43
N CYS A 355 -0.88 -2.43 9.68
CA CYS A 355 -1.13 -3.87 9.67
C CYS A 355 -2.03 -4.33 10.82
N GLU A 356 -1.84 -3.82 12.05
CA GLU A 356 -2.73 -4.19 13.17
C GLU A 356 -4.18 -3.79 12.89
N GLN A 357 -4.40 -2.62 12.29
CA GLN A 357 -5.74 -2.17 11.91
C GLN A 357 -6.42 -3.11 10.92
N LEU A 358 -5.68 -3.71 9.99
CA LEU A 358 -6.21 -4.76 9.10
C LEU A 358 -6.59 -6.02 9.90
N LEU A 359 -5.75 -6.44 10.85
CA LEU A 359 -6.01 -7.61 11.71
C LEU A 359 -7.22 -7.41 12.63
N LEU A 360 -7.44 -6.20 13.12
CA LEU A 360 -8.63 -5.85 13.91
C LEU A 360 -9.92 -6.01 13.08
N GLU A 361 -9.93 -5.55 11.83
CA GLU A 361 -11.07 -5.74 10.93
C GLU A 361 -11.30 -7.22 10.60
N ARG A 362 -10.24 -8.03 10.43
CA ARG A 362 -10.36 -9.48 10.27
C ARG A 362 -11.00 -10.15 11.49
N LYS A 363 -10.54 -9.79 12.71
CA LYS A 363 -11.12 -10.32 13.96
C LYS A 363 -12.62 -10.02 14.02
N LYS A 364 -13.03 -8.83 13.59
CA LYS A 364 -14.45 -8.46 13.48
C LYS A 364 -15.21 -9.31 12.47
N SER A 365 -14.65 -9.59 11.29
CA SER A 365 -15.24 -10.51 10.30
C SER A 365 -15.48 -11.88 10.91
N LYS A 366 -14.48 -12.45 11.60
CA LYS A 366 -14.58 -13.74 12.29
C LYS A 366 -15.74 -13.78 13.29
N ILE A 367 -15.86 -12.74 14.12
CA ILE A 367 -16.95 -12.63 15.10
C ILE A 367 -18.32 -12.55 14.42
N LEU A 368 -18.44 -11.74 13.36
CA LEU A 368 -19.71 -11.56 12.63
C LEU A 368 -20.16 -12.86 11.95
N ILE A 369 -19.25 -13.58 11.30
CA ILE A 369 -19.56 -14.87 10.66
C ILE A 369 -19.97 -15.91 11.72
N ASN A 370 -19.28 -15.95 12.86
CA ASN A 370 -19.65 -16.84 13.95
C ASN A 370 -21.08 -16.57 14.45
N LYS A 371 -21.49 -15.30 14.54
CA LYS A 371 -22.88 -14.95 14.89
C LYS A 371 -23.88 -15.46 13.86
N VAL A 372 -23.55 -15.43 12.56
CA VAL A 372 -24.41 -15.98 11.50
C VAL A 372 -24.53 -17.51 11.64
N ILE A 373 -23.43 -18.21 11.90
CA ILE A 373 -23.43 -19.68 12.10
C ILE A 373 -24.29 -20.07 13.31
N MET A 374 -24.16 -19.33 14.41
CA MET A 374 -24.86 -19.61 15.67
C MET A 374 -26.34 -19.21 15.65
N ASN A 375 -26.81 -18.52 14.60
CA ASN A 375 -28.22 -18.18 14.48
C ASN A 375 -29.03 -19.35 13.91
N TYR A 376 -29.57 -20.19 14.80
CA TYR A 376 -30.39 -21.36 14.45
C TYR A 376 -31.71 -21.02 13.74
N GLY A 377 -32.15 -19.76 13.77
CA GLY A 377 -33.31 -19.28 13.01
C GLY A 377 -33.04 -19.11 11.51
N LEU A 378 -31.78 -19.21 11.06
CA LEU A 378 -31.42 -19.14 9.65
C LEU A 378 -31.56 -20.50 8.95
N PRO A 379 -31.92 -20.51 7.65
CA PRO A 379 -31.94 -21.72 6.83
C PRO A 379 -30.62 -22.51 6.92
N LYS A 380 -30.72 -23.84 6.89
CA LYS A 380 -29.54 -24.73 6.99
C LYS A 380 -28.50 -24.42 5.91
N THR A 381 -28.93 -24.11 4.69
CA THR A 381 -28.04 -23.78 3.57
C THR A 381 -27.19 -22.54 3.84
N MET A 382 -27.79 -21.46 4.34
CA MET A 382 -27.06 -20.24 4.71
C MET A 382 -26.06 -20.47 5.85
N ARG A 383 -26.41 -21.30 6.84
CA ARG A 383 -25.47 -21.68 7.91
C ARG A 383 -24.31 -22.51 7.40
N VAL A 384 -24.53 -23.42 6.45
CA VAL A 384 -23.45 -24.19 5.81
C VAL A 384 -22.52 -23.26 5.01
N GLN A 385 -23.07 -22.31 4.25
CA GLN A 385 -22.27 -21.29 3.57
C GLN A 385 -21.43 -20.47 4.56
N ALA A 386 -22.01 -20.07 5.70
CA ALA A 386 -21.29 -19.32 6.72
C ALA A 386 -20.17 -20.15 7.38
N LYS A 387 -20.35 -21.47 7.55
CA LYS A 387 -19.29 -22.36 8.03
C LYS A 387 -18.12 -22.44 7.06
N ALA A 388 -18.39 -22.66 5.77
CA ALA A 388 -17.36 -22.64 4.73
C ALA A 388 -16.65 -21.27 4.68
N PHE A 389 -17.39 -20.18 4.87
CA PHE A 389 -16.80 -18.85 4.96
C PHE A 389 -15.91 -18.70 6.22
N MET A 390 -16.28 -19.28 7.36
CA MET A 390 -15.43 -19.27 8.55
C MET A 390 -14.10 -19.99 8.32
N GLU A 391 -14.11 -21.15 7.66
CA GLU A 391 -12.91 -21.90 7.28
C GLU A 391 -12.00 -21.07 6.36
N LEU A 392 -12.59 -20.32 5.42
CA LEU A 392 -11.86 -19.39 4.57
C LEU A 392 -11.22 -18.24 5.37
N VAL A 393 -11.94 -17.66 6.33
CA VAL A 393 -11.40 -16.62 7.24
C VAL A 393 -10.26 -17.15 8.09
N GLU A 394 -10.29 -18.43 8.47
CA GLU A 394 -9.19 -19.06 9.20
C GLU A 394 -7.99 -19.33 8.32
N SER A 395 -8.21 -19.74 7.07
CA SER A 395 -7.17 -20.00 6.05
C SER A 395 -6.43 -18.72 5.67
N TRP A 396 -7.15 -17.63 5.37
CA TRP A 396 -6.55 -16.34 5.09
C TRP A 396 -6.25 -15.58 6.38
N SER A 397 -5.00 -15.63 6.82
CA SER A 397 -4.58 -14.96 8.06
C SER A 397 -4.65 -13.42 7.97
N LEU A 398 -4.58 -12.87 6.75
CA LEU A 398 -4.38 -11.43 6.43
C LEU A 398 -3.23 -10.78 7.23
N ARG A 399 -2.28 -11.60 7.71
CA ARG A 399 -1.07 -11.14 8.36
C ARG A 399 0.01 -10.94 7.30
N ILE A 400 0.71 -9.82 7.40
CA ILE A 400 1.87 -9.54 6.58
C ILE A 400 3.10 -10.12 7.29
N PHE A 401 3.89 -10.91 6.56
CA PHE A 401 5.06 -11.59 7.08
C PHE A 401 6.31 -11.15 6.31
N ILE A 402 7.38 -10.84 7.03
CA ILE A 402 8.70 -10.60 6.46
C ILE A 402 9.45 -11.94 6.47
N TYR A 403 9.72 -12.49 5.27
CA TYR A 403 10.40 -13.77 5.06
C TYR A 403 9.94 -14.92 5.98
N ASP A 404 8.63 -14.98 6.30
CA ASP A 404 8.03 -15.94 7.24
C ASP A 404 8.63 -15.94 8.66
N MET A 405 9.54 -15.02 8.97
CA MET A 405 10.23 -14.90 10.25
C MET A 405 9.48 -13.96 11.21
N PHE A 406 8.98 -12.84 10.70
CA PHE A 406 8.40 -11.78 11.52
C PHE A 406 7.04 -11.36 11.00
N SER A 407 6.02 -11.39 11.86
CA SER A 407 4.74 -10.73 11.57
C SER A 407 4.88 -9.23 11.74
N VAL A 408 4.39 -8.46 10.77
CA VAL A 408 4.37 -7.00 10.84
C VAL A 408 3.13 -6.58 11.60
N ASP A 409 3.23 -6.50 12.92
CA ASP A 409 2.17 -6.06 13.81
C ASP A 409 2.77 -5.25 14.98
N ILE A 410 1.96 -4.91 16.00
CA ILE A 410 2.44 -4.20 17.19
C ILE A 410 3.56 -4.98 17.92
N THR A 411 3.58 -6.31 17.83
CA THR A 411 4.64 -7.11 18.47
C THR A 411 6.00 -6.91 17.83
N LEU A 412 6.07 -6.63 16.52
CA LEU A 412 7.33 -6.26 15.85
C LEU A 412 7.91 -4.98 16.45
N MET A 413 7.08 -3.96 16.68
CA MET A 413 7.49 -2.70 17.30
C MET A 413 8.01 -2.94 18.72
N LEU A 414 7.30 -3.75 19.54
CA LEU A 414 7.73 -4.08 20.90
C LEU A 414 9.06 -4.85 20.92
N LYS A 415 9.22 -5.84 20.02
CA LYS A 415 10.49 -6.57 19.85
C LYS A 415 11.62 -5.64 19.45
N PHE A 416 11.38 -4.73 18.51
CA PHE A 416 12.37 -3.75 18.07
C PHE A 416 12.83 -2.83 19.20
N ILE A 417 11.89 -2.30 20.00
CA ILE A 417 12.20 -1.48 21.18
C ILE A 417 13.00 -2.31 22.20
N SER A 418 12.58 -3.54 22.49
CA SER A 418 13.27 -4.43 23.43
C SER A 418 14.72 -4.66 23.01
N VAL A 419 14.95 -5.05 21.75
CA VAL A 419 16.30 -5.31 21.23
C VAL A 419 17.15 -4.04 21.24
N SER A 420 16.59 -2.90 20.81
CA SER A 420 17.29 -1.61 20.82
C SER A 420 17.75 -1.20 22.22
N THR A 421 16.89 -1.39 23.24
CA THR A 421 17.23 -1.13 24.65
C THR A 421 18.32 -2.08 25.15
N THR A 422 18.29 -3.36 24.78
CA THR A 422 19.36 -4.30 25.13
C THR A 422 20.70 -3.87 24.54
N PHE A 423 20.74 -3.47 23.26
CA PHE A 423 21.96 -2.94 22.63
C PHE A 423 22.44 -1.66 23.29
N LEU A 424 21.52 -0.75 23.66
CA LEU A 424 21.86 0.46 24.41
C LEU A 424 22.58 0.12 25.73
N ILE A 425 22.04 -0.82 26.51
CA ILE A 425 22.65 -1.24 27.79
C ILE A 425 24.04 -1.81 27.56
N VAL A 426 24.20 -2.72 26.59
CA VAL A 426 25.50 -3.34 26.26
C VAL A 426 26.51 -2.28 25.82
N LEU A 427 26.11 -1.34 24.97
CA LEU A 427 27.00 -0.27 24.51
C LEU A 427 27.40 0.68 25.64
N ILE A 428 26.48 1.01 26.57
CA ILE A 428 26.82 1.79 27.77
C ILE A 428 27.82 1.05 28.65
N GLN A 429 27.67 -0.27 28.82
CA GLN A 429 28.59 -1.08 29.62
C GLN A 429 29.99 -1.14 28.99
N ILE A 430 30.07 -1.40 27.69
CA ILE A 430 31.32 -1.40 26.94
C ILE A 430 31.97 -0.02 27.01
N ALA A 431 31.17 1.04 26.81
CA ALA A 431 31.66 2.39 26.95
C ALA A 431 32.21 2.59 28.37
N ASN A 432 31.52 2.25 29.46
CA ASN A 432 32.02 2.46 30.82
C ASN A 432 33.28 1.64 31.17
N LEU A 433 33.53 0.56 30.44
CA LEU A 433 34.73 -0.26 30.60
C LEU A 433 35.96 0.33 29.89
N ILE A 434 35.74 1.07 28.80
CA ILE A 434 36.75 1.78 28.00
C ILE A 434 36.92 3.21 28.53
#